data_AF-A0AAN7L6Z9-F1
#
_entry.id   AF-A0AAN7L6Z9-F1
#
_cell.length_a   1.000
_cell.length_b   1.000
_cell.length_c   1.000
_cell.angle_alpha   90.00
_cell.angle_beta   90.00
_cell.angle_gamma   90.00
#
_symmetry.space_group_name_H-M   'P 1'
#
loop_
_entity.id
_entity.type
_entity.pdbx_description
1 polymer ?
#
loop_
_entity_poly.entity_id
_entity_poly.type
_entity_poly.pdbx_seq_one_letter_code
_entity_poly.pdbx_strand_id
1 'polypeptide(L)'
;MEETNVLETKDGTISVASAFAGHQEVIQDRDHKFLIKAVEEAYKGVDCGDGGPFGAVVVCKDEVIASCHNMVLKNTDPTAHAEVTAIREACKKLDRIELSDCEIYASCEPCPMCFGAIHLSRAKRLVYGAKAEAAIAIGFDDFIADALRGTGFYQKASLEIKRADGKQAVIAEQVFEKTKEKFQMY
;
A
#
# COMPACT_ATOMS: atom_id res chain seq x y z
N MET A 1 -18.18 16.38 -31.51
CA MET A 1 -19.56 16.29 -31.02
C MET A 1 -20.07 14.96 -31.53
N GLU A 2 -19.78 13.90 -30.80
CA GLU A 2 -20.17 12.53 -31.15
C GLU A 2 -21.05 12.01 -30.02
N GLU A 3 -22.23 11.55 -30.42
CA GLU A 3 -23.37 11.23 -29.55
C GLU A 3 -23.12 9.91 -28.80
N THR A 4 -23.21 9.96 -27.47
CA THR A 4 -23.32 8.78 -26.62
C THR A 4 -24.72 8.20 -26.74
N ASN A 5 -24.83 6.99 -27.28
CA ASN A 5 -26.09 6.22 -27.29
C ASN A 5 -26.43 5.76 -25.87
N VAL A 6 -27.46 6.36 -25.29
CA VAL A 6 -28.11 5.93 -24.04
C VAL A 6 -29.22 4.95 -24.41
N LEU A 7 -29.15 3.71 -23.90
CA LEU A 7 -30.27 2.77 -23.97
C LEU A 7 -30.97 2.75 -22.60
N GLU A 8 -32.15 3.38 -22.54
CA GLU A 8 -33.04 3.36 -21.38
C GLU A 8 -33.81 2.03 -21.29
N THR A 9 -33.87 1.44 -20.10
CA THR A 9 -34.82 0.36 -19.78
C THR A 9 -35.94 0.89 -18.88
N LYS A 10 -37.14 0.28 -19.02
CA LYS A 10 -38.45 0.85 -18.66
C LYS A 10 -38.77 1.12 -17.18
N ASP A 11 -37.85 0.89 -16.25
CA ASP A 11 -38.14 1.01 -14.81
C ASP A 11 -37.31 2.08 -14.07
N GLY A 12 -36.76 3.07 -14.79
CA GLY A 12 -36.15 4.27 -14.18
C GLY A 12 -34.94 4.01 -13.28
N THR A 13 -34.40 2.79 -13.26
CA THR A 13 -33.22 2.43 -12.49
C THR A 13 -31.99 2.55 -13.38
N ILE A 14 -31.11 3.50 -13.06
CA ILE A 14 -29.79 3.62 -13.67
C ILE A 14 -28.95 2.43 -13.16
N SER A 15 -28.83 1.40 -13.99
CA SER A 15 -27.84 0.34 -13.79
C SER A 15 -26.48 0.86 -14.23
N VAL A 16 -25.61 1.21 -13.27
CA VAL A 16 -24.18 1.28 -13.51
C VAL A 16 -23.68 -0.16 -13.66
N ALA A 17 -23.67 -0.65 -14.89
CA ALA A 17 -23.01 -1.89 -15.24
C ALA A 17 -21.54 -1.82 -14.76
N SER A 18 -21.13 -2.86 -14.05
CA SER A 18 -19.87 -3.01 -13.31
C SER A 18 -18.65 -2.43 -14.04
N ALA A 19 -18.10 -1.33 -13.51
CA ALA A 19 -16.83 -0.75 -13.96
C ALA A 19 -15.59 -1.51 -13.43
N PHE A 20 -15.78 -2.67 -12.79
CA PHE A 20 -14.70 -3.57 -12.38
C PHE A 20 -14.83 -4.90 -13.11
N ALA A 21 -14.61 -4.88 -14.43
CA ALA A 21 -14.04 -6.05 -15.08
C ALA A 21 -12.55 -6.11 -14.72
N GLY A 22 -12.27 -6.37 -13.43
CA GLY A 22 -10.92 -6.58 -12.94
C GLY A 22 -10.34 -7.77 -13.68
N HIS A 23 -9.23 -7.55 -14.39
CA HIS A 23 -8.38 -8.64 -14.81
C HIS A 23 -7.95 -9.40 -13.55
N GLN A 24 -8.56 -10.57 -13.34
CA GLN A 24 -8.28 -11.46 -12.23
C GLN A 24 -6.94 -12.16 -12.51
N GLU A 25 -5.86 -11.40 -12.57
CA GLU A 25 -4.51 -11.95 -12.69
C GLU A 25 -4.05 -12.47 -11.34
N VAL A 26 -4.08 -13.80 -11.23
CA VAL A 26 -3.49 -14.61 -10.17
C VAL A 26 -2.18 -13.96 -9.69
N ILE A 27 -2.17 -13.54 -8.42
CA ILE A 27 -0.95 -13.07 -7.77
C ILE A 27 0.07 -14.21 -7.81
N GLN A 28 1.17 -13.99 -8.52
CA GLN A 28 2.23 -15.00 -8.65
C GLN A 28 2.90 -15.20 -7.28
N ASP A 29 3.39 -16.42 -7.01
CA ASP A 29 4.13 -16.81 -5.78
C ASP A 29 5.19 -15.77 -5.35
N ARG A 30 5.77 -15.07 -6.34
CA ARG A 30 6.69 -13.95 -6.17
C ARG A 30 6.14 -12.79 -5.32
N ASP A 31 4.95 -12.28 -5.64
CA ASP A 31 4.38 -11.14 -4.93
C ASP A 31 4.02 -11.52 -3.49
N HIS A 32 3.60 -12.78 -3.30
CA HIS A 32 3.35 -13.34 -1.98
C HIS A 32 4.61 -13.28 -1.10
N LYS A 33 5.76 -13.73 -1.63
CA LYS A 33 7.04 -13.72 -0.93
C LYS A 33 7.41 -12.32 -0.40
N PHE A 34 7.34 -11.29 -1.24
CA PHE A 34 7.74 -9.95 -0.84
C PHE A 34 6.73 -9.27 0.09
N LEU A 35 5.45 -9.56 -0.09
CA LEU A 35 4.42 -9.04 0.80
C LEU A 35 4.49 -9.67 2.20
N ILE A 36 4.82 -10.95 2.31
CA ILE A 36 5.09 -11.58 3.62
C ILE A 36 6.26 -10.89 4.32
N LYS A 37 7.31 -10.55 3.58
CA LYS A 37 8.45 -9.82 4.14
C LYS A 37 8.06 -8.42 4.66
N ALA A 38 7.13 -7.73 3.99
CA ALA A 38 6.58 -6.48 4.47
C ALA A 38 5.75 -6.68 5.76
N VAL A 39 5.01 -7.77 5.86
CA VAL A 39 4.28 -8.15 7.10
C VAL A 39 5.23 -8.48 8.24
N GLU A 40 6.33 -9.18 7.98
CA GLU A 40 7.36 -9.47 8.99
C GLU A 40 8.00 -8.20 9.56
N GLU A 41 8.28 -7.20 8.70
CA GLU A 41 8.74 -5.89 9.17
C GLU A 41 7.68 -5.20 10.04
N ALA A 42 6.39 -5.28 9.66
CA ALA A 42 5.31 -4.68 10.44
C ALA A 42 5.25 -5.24 11.88
N TYR A 43 5.42 -6.57 12.05
CA TYR A 43 5.55 -7.17 13.38
C TYR A 43 6.80 -6.68 14.11
N LYS A 44 7.95 -6.67 13.43
CA LYS A 44 9.22 -6.24 14.01
C LYS A 44 9.14 -4.82 14.56
N GLY A 45 8.54 -3.88 13.83
CA GLY A 45 8.44 -2.48 14.27
C GLY A 45 7.67 -2.31 15.57
N VAL A 46 6.61 -3.09 15.77
CA VAL A 46 5.89 -3.10 17.05
C VAL A 46 6.71 -3.82 18.12
N ASP A 47 7.25 -5.00 17.82
CA ASP A 47 7.96 -5.83 18.81
C ASP A 47 9.22 -5.14 19.37
N CYS A 48 9.89 -4.29 18.59
CA CYS A 48 11.02 -3.49 19.06
C CYS A 48 10.64 -2.07 19.52
N GLY A 49 9.36 -1.67 19.43
CA GLY A 49 8.87 -0.36 19.86
C GLY A 49 9.29 0.81 18.96
N ASP A 50 9.68 0.55 17.72
CA ASP A 50 10.15 1.58 16.79
C ASP A 50 8.98 2.42 16.21
N GLY A 51 7.79 1.83 16.13
CA GLY A 51 6.60 2.46 15.57
C GLY A 51 5.38 1.54 15.47
N GLY A 52 4.40 1.96 14.67
CA GLY A 52 3.14 1.23 14.46
C GLY A 52 3.29 -0.03 13.57
N PRO A 53 2.21 -0.85 13.43
CA PRO A 53 2.21 -2.13 12.72
C PRO A 53 2.21 -2.00 11.18
N PHE A 54 3.20 -1.30 10.63
CA PHE A 54 3.35 -1.12 9.19
C PHE A 54 4.75 -1.49 8.74
N GLY A 55 4.83 -2.19 7.60
CA GLY A 55 6.07 -2.59 6.96
C GLY A 55 6.02 -2.39 5.46
N ALA A 56 7.18 -2.14 4.86
CA ALA A 56 7.32 -1.93 3.44
C ALA A 56 8.67 -2.47 2.92
N VAL A 57 8.66 -2.96 1.68
CA VAL A 57 9.81 -3.53 0.99
C VAL A 57 9.92 -2.93 -0.40
N VAL A 58 11.12 -2.48 -0.77
CA VAL A 58 11.45 -2.07 -2.15
C VAL A 58 12.23 -3.18 -2.83
N VAL A 59 11.74 -3.62 -3.99
CA VAL A 59 12.33 -4.69 -4.79
C VAL A 59 12.76 -4.13 -6.14
N CYS A 60 13.94 -4.50 -6.62
CA CYS A 60 14.43 -4.18 -7.96
C CYS A 60 15.00 -5.45 -8.57
N LYS A 61 14.50 -5.86 -9.75
CA LYS A 61 14.94 -7.09 -10.45
C LYS A 61 14.96 -8.33 -9.52
N ASP A 62 13.90 -8.52 -8.74
CA ASP A 62 13.70 -9.62 -7.79
C ASP A 62 14.62 -9.61 -6.55
N GLU A 63 15.41 -8.55 -6.38
CA GLU A 63 16.25 -8.35 -5.21
C GLU A 63 15.65 -7.32 -4.26
N VAL A 64 15.67 -7.63 -2.97
CA VAL A 64 15.25 -6.68 -1.93
C VAL A 64 16.32 -5.60 -1.77
N ILE A 65 15.98 -4.38 -2.18
CA ILE A 65 16.84 -3.21 -2.01
C ILE A 65 16.74 -2.69 -0.59
N ALA A 66 15.51 -2.49 -0.10
CA ALA A 66 15.22 -2.00 1.24
C ALA A 66 14.03 -2.78 1.86
N SER A 67 14.06 -2.93 3.17
CA SER A 67 13.02 -3.59 3.98
C SER A 67 12.94 -2.83 5.29
N CYS A 68 11.83 -2.16 5.53
CA CYS A 68 11.67 -1.23 6.64
C CYS A 68 10.29 -1.36 7.27
N HIS A 69 10.18 -0.91 8.51
CA HIS A 69 8.92 -0.74 9.23
C HIS A 69 8.68 0.72 9.57
N ASN A 70 7.53 1.01 10.19
CA ASN A 70 7.24 2.32 10.75
C ASN A 70 8.27 2.66 11.85
N MET A 71 8.91 3.81 11.72
CA MET A 71 9.98 4.27 12.61
C MET A 71 9.61 5.60 13.29
N VAL A 72 8.31 5.94 13.35
CA VAL A 72 7.83 7.26 13.81
C VAL A 72 8.29 7.55 15.24
N LEU A 73 8.15 6.57 16.14
CA LEU A 73 8.52 6.73 17.54
C LEU A 73 10.04 6.79 17.69
N LYS A 74 10.76 5.87 17.05
CA LYS A 74 12.23 5.80 17.14
C LYS A 74 12.92 7.04 16.61
N ASN A 75 12.45 7.58 15.49
CA ASN A 75 13.09 8.73 14.85
C ASN A 75 12.54 10.07 15.33
N THR A 76 11.45 10.08 16.12
CA THR A 76 10.72 11.31 16.45
C THR A 76 10.37 12.09 15.17
N ASP A 77 9.94 11.37 14.13
CA ASP A 77 9.65 11.91 12.80
C ASP A 77 8.27 11.40 12.35
N PRO A 78 7.24 12.25 12.29
CA PRO A 78 5.91 11.83 11.87
C PRO A 78 5.88 11.36 10.40
N THR A 79 6.90 11.67 9.61
CA THR A 79 7.01 11.21 8.21
C THR A 79 7.70 9.86 8.06
N ALA A 80 8.25 9.28 9.14
CA ALA A 80 8.99 8.02 9.12
C ALA A 80 8.09 6.77 9.04
N HIS A 81 7.10 6.82 8.15
CA HIS A 81 6.27 5.67 7.78
C HIS A 81 7.10 4.61 7.06
N ALA A 82 6.60 3.38 7.03
CA ALA A 82 7.34 2.26 6.47
C ALA A 82 7.68 2.49 4.98
N GLU A 83 6.72 2.93 4.18
CA GLU A 83 6.88 3.18 2.74
C GLU A 83 7.85 4.33 2.48
N VAL A 84 7.71 5.44 3.21
CA VAL A 84 8.62 6.59 3.10
C VAL A 84 10.04 6.21 3.49
N THR A 85 10.20 5.46 4.58
CA THR A 85 11.51 4.99 5.05
C THR A 85 12.14 4.04 4.03
N ALA A 86 11.37 3.09 3.51
CA ALA A 86 11.86 2.15 2.50
C ALA A 86 12.28 2.85 1.20
N ILE A 87 11.53 3.86 0.74
CA ILE A 87 11.91 4.70 -0.41
C ILE A 87 13.21 5.45 -0.12
N ARG A 88 13.32 6.12 1.04
CA ARG A 88 14.53 6.86 1.43
C ARG A 88 15.76 5.95 1.42
N GLU A 89 15.66 4.76 2.02
CA GLU A 89 16.76 3.79 2.08
C GLU A 89 17.10 3.19 0.72
N ALA A 90 16.10 2.91 -0.12
CA ALA A 90 16.33 2.44 -1.48
C ALA A 90 17.03 3.48 -2.35
N CYS A 91 16.59 4.74 -2.31
CA CYS A 91 17.22 5.84 -3.03
C CYS A 91 18.68 6.04 -2.63
N LYS A 92 18.99 5.99 -1.32
CA LYS A 92 20.38 6.05 -0.82
C LYS A 92 21.22 4.88 -1.31
N LYS A 93 20.70 3.66 -1.22
CA LYS A 93 21.44 2.44 -1.59
C LYS A 93 21.74 2.36 -3.09
N LEU A 94 20.84 2.87 -3.92
CA LEU A 94 20.97 2.88 -5.38
C LEU A 94 21.59 4.17 -5.93
N ASP A 95 21.91 5.14 -5.05
CA ASP A 95 22.42 6.47 -5.39
C ASP A 95 21.61 7.20 -6.49
N ARG A 96 20.28 7.17 -6.35
CA ARG A 96 19.34 7.82 -7.29
C ARG A 96 18.05 8.17 -6.60
N ILE A 97 17.30 9.12 -7.18
CA ILE A 97 16.03 9.62 -6.63
C ILE A 97 14.79 8.98 -7.27
N GLU A 98 14.97 8.28 -8.39
CA GLU A 98 13.89 7.58 -9.09
C GLU A 98 14.05 6.06 -8.96
N LEU A 99 12.91 5.39 -8.81
CA LEU A 99 12.76 3.95 -8.58
C LEU A 99 11.92 3.32 -9.70
N SER A 100 12.07 3.79 -10.94
CA SER A 100 11.23 3.44 -12.10
C SER A 100 11.34 2.00 -12.61
N ASP A 101 12.36 1.28 -12.19
CA ASP A 101 12.55 -0.17 -12.37
C ASP A 101 12.28 -0.98 -11.08
N CYS A 102 11.81 -0.31 -10.01
CA CYS A 102 11.53 -0.91 -8.71
C CYS A 102 10.03 -1.05 -8.44
N GLU A 103 9.72 -1.97 -7.54
CA GLU A 103 8.38 -2.29 -7.06
C GLU A 103 8.34 -2.12 -5.54
N ILE A 104 7.21 -1.65 -5.02
CA ILE A 104 7.00 -1.42 -3.59
C ILE A 104 5.93 -2.38 -3.09
N TYR A 105 6.24 -3.09 -2.01
CA TYR A 105 5.32 -3.98 -1.30
C TYR A 105 5.04 -3.39 0.08
N ALA A 106 3.77 -3.12 0.40
CA ALA A 106 3.36 -2.54 1.67
C ALA A 106 2.44 -3.50 2.44
N SER A 107 2.62 -3.61 3.75
CA SER A 107 1.76 -4.47 4.59
C SER A 107 0.31 -3.96 4.61
N CYS A 108 0.11 -2.66 4.44
CA CYS A 108 -1.21 -2.01 4.42
C CYS A 108 -1.32 -1.06 3.23
N GLU A 109 -2.55 -0.73 2.86
CA GLU A 109 -2.86 0.35 1.93
C GLU A 109 -2.16 1.65 2.38
N PRO A 110 -1.44 2.34 1.48
CA PRO A 110 -0.67 3.51 1.86
C PRO A 110 -1.59 4.69 2.20
N CYS A 111 -1.23 5.48 3.21
CA CYS A 111 -1.90 6.74 3.49
C CYS A 111 -1.58 7.81 2.41
N PRO A 112 -2.27 8.96 2.38
CA PRO A 112 -2.07 9.98 1.35
C PRO A 112 -0.62 10.47 1.21
N MET A 113 0.10 10.60 2.34
CA MET A 113 1.53 10.96 2.34
C MET A 113 2.38 9.87 1.66
N CYS A 114 2.21 8.61 2.06
CA CYS A 114 2.97 7.49 1.50
C CYS A 114 2.66 7.31 0.01
N PHE A 115 1.39 7.45 -0.38
CA PHE A 115 0.99 7.38 -1.78
C PHE A 115 1.64 8.49 -2.62
N GLY A 116 1.68 9.73 -2.10
CA GLY A 116 2.41 10.83 -2.73
C GLY A 116 3.91 10.52 -2.89
N ALA A 117 4.55 9.96 -1.84
CA ALA A 117 5.96 9.58 -1.90
C ALA A 117 6.23 8.49 -2.95
N ILE A 118 5.39 7.46 -3.03
CA ILE A 118 5.47 6.38 -4.03
C ILE A 118 5.33 6.93 -5.45
N HIS A 119 4.39 7.86 -5.66
CA HIS A 119 4.19 8.50 -6.95
C HIS A 119 5.41 9.35 -7.36
N LEU A 120 5.95 10.14 -6.43
CA LEU A 120 7.10 11.01 -6.67
C LEU A 120 8.41 10.22 -6.87
N SER A 121 8.54 9.03 -6.25
CA SER A 121 9.68 8.15 -6.47
C SER A 121 9.64 7.44 -7.83
N ARG A 122 8.58 7.63 -8.62
CA ARG A 122 8.38 6.97 -9.93
C ARG A 122 8.36 5.45 -9.86
N ALA A 123 8.02 4.86 -8.71
CA ALA A 123 7.99 3.40 -8.59
C ALA A 123 7.11 2.79 -9.69
N LYS A 124 7.55 1.67 -10.27
CA LYS A 124 6.83 1.00 -11.35
C LYS A 124 5.50 0.45 -10.87
N ARG A 125 5.51 -0.11 -9.66
CA ARG A 125 4.38 -0.85 -9.11
C ARG A 125 4.30 -0.74 -7.60
N LEU A 126 3.08 -0.69 -7.08
CA LEU A 126 2.72 -0.84 -5.67
C LEU A 126 1.85 -2.08 -5.50
N VAL A 127 2.25 -2.97 -4.58
CA VAL A 127 1.44 -4.10 -4.10
C VAL A 127 1.18 -3.93 -2.61
N TYR A 128 -0.06 -4.03 -2.15
CA TYR A 128 -0.37 -3.88 -0.72
C TYR A 128 -1.26 -5.00 -0.17
N GLY A 129 -1.14 -5.28 1.13
CA GLY A 129 -1.83 -6.38 1.80
C GLY A 129 -3.19 -5.98 2.40
N ALA A 130 -3.15 -5.50 3.65
CA ALA A 130 -4.32 -5.07 4.38
C ALA A 130 -4.93 -3.81 3.77
N LYS A 131 -6.24 -3.63 3.92
CA LYS A 131 -6.86 -2.33 3.60
C LYS A 131 -6.71 -1.34 4.75
N ALA A 132 -6.91 -0.06 4.45
CA ALA A 132 -6.91 1.01 5.45
C ALA A 132 -7.87 0.75 6.62
N GLU A 133 -9.02 0.10 6.39
CA GLU A 133 -10.00 -0.20 7.44
C GLU A 133 -9.44 -1.04 8.60
N ALA A 134 -8.46 -1.91 8.32
CA ALA A 134 -7.81 -2.70 9.37
C ALA A 134 -6.98 -1.83 10.33
N ALA A 135 -6.31 -0.79 9.80
CA ALA A 135 -5.59 0.18 10.62
C ALA A 135 -6.56 1.07 11.41
N ILE A 136 -7.63 1.54 10.77
CA ILE A 136 -8.66 2.38 11.39
C ILE A 136 -9.33 1.65 12.57
N ALA A 137 -9.60 0.35 12.42
CA ALA A 137 -10.23 -0.48 13.46
C ALA A 137 -9.42 -0.58 14.77
N ILE A 138 -8.11 -0.34 14.71
CA ILE A 138 -7.23 -0.33 15.90
C ILE A 138 -6.84 1.08 16.36
N GLY A 139 -7.46 2.12 15.80
CA GLY A 139 -7.37 3.49 16.29
C GLY A 139 -6.64 4.47 15.39
N PHE A 140 -6.10 4.05 14.23
CA PHE A 140 -5.49 5.01 13.29
C PHE A 140 -6.52 5.92 12.63
N ASP A 141 -6.08 7.11 12.22
CA ASP A 141 -6.91 8.14 11.61
C ASP A 141 -7.57 7.67 10.29
N ASP A 142 -8.80 8.10 10.05
CA ASP A 142 -9.58 7.71 8.87
C ASP A 142 -9.02 8.30 7.56
N PHE A 143 -8.18 9.34 7.66
CA PHE A 143 -7.42 9.93 6.58
C PHE A 143 -6.54 8.92 5.83
N ILE A 144 -6.16 7.79 6.46
CA ILE A 144 -5.40 6.72 5.78
C ILE A 144 -6.15 6.20 4.55
N ALA A 145 -7.48 6.12 4.60
CA ALA A 145 -8.28 5.56 3.51
C ALA A 145 -8.49 6.53 2.33
N ASP A 146 -8.04 7.78 2.41
CA ASP A 146 -8.23 8.77 1.34
C ASP A 146 -7.26 8.66 0.18
N ALA A 147 -6.15 7.94 0.35
CA ALA A 147 -5.05 7.95 -0.62
C ALA A 147 -5.45 7.45 -2.01
N LEU A 148 -6.34 6.45 -2.06
CA LEU A 148 -6.83 5.84 -3.29
C LEU A 148 -8.27 6.25 -3.63
N ARG A 149 -8.98 6.96 -2.74
CA ARG A 149 -10.33 7.46 -3.00
C ARG A 149 -10.26 8.63 -4.00
N GLY A 150 -10.76 8.41 -5.22
CA GLY A 150 -10.85 9.43 -6.27
C GLY A 150 -9.66 9.52 -7.23
N THR A 151 -8.64 8.66 -7.10
CA THR A 151 -7.49 8.63 -8.02
C THR A 151 -7.81 8.05 -9.40
N GLY A 152 -9.00 7.48 -9.60
CA GLY A 152 -9.49 7.02 -10.91
C GLY A 152 -9.49 8.09 -12.00
N PHE A 153 -9.48 9.37 -11.63
CA PHE A 153 -9.36 10.50 -12.57
C PHE A 153 -7.92 10.77 -13.05
N TYR A 154 -6.89 10.28 -12.34
CA TYR A 154 -5.47 10.49 -12.65
C TYR A 154 -4.82 9.26 -13.30
N GLN A 155 -5.58 8.51 -14.09
CA GLN A 155 -5.21 7.26 -14.75
C GLN A 155 -4.07 7.37 -15.81
N LYS A 156 -3.40 8.53 -15.90
CA LYS A 156 -2.17 8.72 -16.69
C LYS A 156 -0.89 8.49 -15.90
N ALA A 157 -0.96 8.19 -14.60
CA ALA A 157 0.22 7.78 -13.84
C ALA A 157 0.69 6.38 -14.27
N SER A 158 1.96 6.24 -14.65
CA SER A 158 2.60 4.97 -15.04
C SER A 158 2.86 4.01 -13.86
N LEU A 159 2.03 4.09 -12.81
CA LEU A 159 2.14 3.29 -11.59
C LEU A 159 1.06 2.21 -11.60
N GLU A 160 1.49 0.94 -11.62
CA GLU A 160 0.59 -0.19 -11.41
C GLU A 160 0.27 -0.33 -9.92
N ILE A 161 -1.01 -0.44 -9.55
CA ILE A 161 -1.44 -0.61 -8.15
C ILE A 161 -2.22 -1.91 -8.05
N LYS A 162 -1.82 -2.78 -7.12
CA LYS A 162 -2.43 -4.09 -6.89
C LYS A 162 -2.67 -4.33 -5.40
N ARG A 163 -3.89 -4.69 -5.04
CA ARG A 163 -4.20 -5.24 -3.71
C ARG A 163 -3.95 -6.74 -3.71
N ALA A 164 -3.43 -7.27 -2.62
CA ALA A 164 -3.33 -8.69 -2.40
C ALA A 164 -4.69 -9.30 -2.05
N ASP A 165 -4.96 -10.50 -2.54
CA ASP A 165 -6.20 -11.23 -2.25
C ASP A 165 -5.93 -12.50 -1.45
N GLY A 166 -6.97 -13.12 -0.90
CA GLY A 166 -6.88 -14.43 -0.25
C GLY A 166 -6.06 -14.42 1.04
N LYS A 167 -5.18 -15.43 1.21
CA LYS A 167 -4.41 -15.64 2.46
C LYS A 167 -3.50 -14.47 2.81
N GLN A 168 -2.99 -13.79 1.79
CA GLN A 168 -2.06 -12.67 1.90
C GLN A 168 -2.70 -11.46 2.57
N ALA A 169 -3.89 -11.07 2.10
CA ALA A 169 -4.67 -10.00 2.70
C ALA A 169 -4.96 -10.31 4.17
N VAL A 170 -5.40 -11.55 4.45
CA VAL A 170 -5.72 -12.00 5.81
C VAL A 170 -4.49 -11.94 6.72
N ILE A 171 -3.33 -12.41 6.26
CA ILE A 171 -2.08 -12.35 7.05
C ILE A 171 -1.69 -10.90 7.34
N ALA A 172 -1.85 -10.01 6.37
CA ALA A 172 -1.57 -8.60 6.56
C ALA A 172 -2.54 -7.92 7.53
N GLU A 173 -3.84 -8.23 7.47
CA GLU A 173 -4.85 -7.71 8.40
C GLU A 173 -4.62 -8.24 9.83
N GLN A 174 -4.16 -9.49 9.97
CA GLN A 174 -3.85 -10.09 11.27
C GLN A 174 -2.71 -9.39 12.03
N VAL A 175 -1.86 -8.61 11.36
CA VAL A 175 -0.84 -7.81 12.06
C VAL A 175 -1.53 -6.88 13.05
N PHE A 176 -2.49 -6.10 12.57
CA PHE A 176 -3.20 -5.09 13.35
C PHE A 176 -3.88 -5.68 14.57
N GLU A 177 -4.61 -6.79 14.42
CA GLU A 177 -5.28 -7.46 15.53
C GLU A 177 -4.29 -7.99 16.57
N LYS A 178 -3.23 -8.67 16.13
CA LYS A 178 -2.25 -9.30 17.04
C LYS A 178 -1.34 -8.29 17.74
N THR A 179 -1.20 -7.09 17.21
CA THR A 179 -0.36 -6.03 17.79
C THR A 179 -1.15 -4.99 18.57
N LYS A 180 -2.48 -5.04 18.56
CA LYS A 180 -3.36 -4.02 19.14
C LYS A 180 -3.05 -3.70 20.61
N GLU A 181 -2.72 -4.71 21.42
CA GLU A 181 -2.41 -4.52 22.84
C GLU A 181 -0.96 -4.07 23.09
N LYS A 182 -0.06 -4.29 22.12
CA LYS A 182 1.36 -3.95 22.23
C LYS A 182 1.68 -2.52 21.80
N PHE A 183 0.80 -1.92 21.00
CA PHE A 183 0.97 -0.57 20.51
C PHE A 183 -0.16 0.31 21.04
N GLN A 184 0.18 1.27 21.90
CA GLN A 184 -0.72 2.36 22.26
C GLN A 184 -0.41 3.56 21.38
N MET A 185 -1.45 4.08 20.70
CA MET A 185 -1.37 5.40 20.07
C MET A 185 -1.06 6.44 21.16
N TYR A 186 -0.10 7.31 20.86
CA TYR A 186 0.33 8.41 21.72
C TYR A 186 -0.76 9.46 21.95
#